data_AF-A0A949JUU4-F1
#
_entry.id   AF-A0A949JUU4-F1
#
_cell.length_a   1.000
_cell.length_b   1.000
_cell.length_c   1.000
_cell.angle_alpha   90.00
_cell.angle_beta   90.00
_cell.angle_gamma   90.00
#
_symmetry.space_group_name_H-M   'P 1'
#
loop_
_entity.id
_entity.type
_entity.pdbx_description
1 polymer ?
#
loop_
_entity_poly.entity_id
_entity_poly.type
_entity_poly.pdbx_seq_one_letter_code
_entity_poly.pdbx_strand_id
1 'polypeptide(L)'
;MMSLDMARLRARVMAEIRKFFDQRSYLEVDTPLLAPALIPEPHIEVFATAYRDPHDGAGAESMAGPAARYLIPSPELWMKELLSAGYGNIYQLGHCFRNAESFGPQHSPEFTMLEWYTVNADYM
;
A
#
# COMPACT_ATOMS: atom_id res chain seq x y z
N MET A 1 15.54 -10.75 -13.39
CA MET A 1 16.14 -10.25 -12.13
C MET A 1 16.77 -8.88 -12.42
N MET A 2 16.58 -7.89 -11.55
CA MET A 2 17.07 -6.52 -11.77
C MET A 2 18.62 -6.47 -11.73
N SER A 3 19.25 -5.70 -12.63
CA SER A 3 20.72 -5.52 -12.61
C SER A 3 21.16 -4.63 -11.44
N LEU A 4 22.44 -4.71 -11.05
CA LEU A 4 23.00 -3.88 -9.97
C LEU A 4 22.87 -2.38 -10.26
N ASP A 5 23.08 -1.96 -11.51
CA ASP A 5 22.98 -0.56 -11.90
C ASP A 5 21.53 -0.05 -11.82
N MET A 6 20.56 -0.89 -12.22
CA MET A 6 19.14 -0.61 -12.04
C MET A 6 18.77 -0.55 -10.54
N ALA A 7 19.33 -1.43 -9.71
CA ALA A 7 19.13 -1.39 -8.26
C ALA A 7 19.65 -0.08 -7.64
N ARG A 8 20.86 0.35 -8.04
CA ARG A 8 21.45 1.63 -7.61
C ARG A 8 20.63 2.82 -8.09
N LEU A 9 20.16 2.79 -9.33
CA LEU A 9 19.30 3.84 -9.87
C LEU A 9 17.99 3.93 -9.09
N ARG A 10 17.31 2.79 -8.86
CA ARG A 10 16.10 2.74 -8.04
C ARG A 10 16.33 3.29 -6.63
N ALA A 11 17.42 2.91 -5.96
CA ALA A 11 17.74 3.42 -4.63
C ALA A 11 17.91 4.95 -4.63
N ARG A 12 18.58 5.52 -5.64
CA ARG A 12 18.70 6.99 -5.79
C ARG A 12 17.35 7.66 -6.03
N VAL A 13 16.51 7.11 -6.91
CA VAL A 13 15.17 7.64 -7.17
C VAL A 13 14.34 7.65 -5.89
N MET A 14 14.38 6.57 -5.11
CA MET A 14 13.67 6.50 -3.82
C MET A 14 14.17 7.54 -2.81
N ALA A 15 15.47 7.83 -2.79
CA ALA A 15 16.03 8.87 -1.92
C ALA A 15 15.61 10.28 -2.37
N GLU A 16 15.61 10.56 -3.67
CA GLU A 16 15.19 11.86 -4.20
C GLU A 16 13.69 12.13 -4.02
N ILE A 17 12.84 11.09 -4.12
CA ILE A 17 11.41 11.22 -3.80
C ILE A 17 11.23 11.62 -2.34
N ARG A 18 11.90 10.94 -1.40
CA ARG A 18 11.82 11.30 0.03
C ARG A 18 12.26 12.74 0.28
N LYS A 19 13.38 13.14 -0.32
CA LYS A 19 13.90 14.51 -0.25
C LYS A 19 12.91 15.55 -0.80
N PHE A 20 12.22 15.24 -1.90
CA PHE A 20 11.20 16.13 -2.47
C PHE A 20 10.05 16.43 -1.50
N PHE A 21 9.57 15.40 -0.79
CA PHE A 21 8.49 15.50 0.19
C PHE A 21 8.94 16.14 1.51
N ASP A 22 10.15 15.80 1.99
CA ASP A 22 10.77 16.39 3.17
C ASP A 22 10.91 17.92 3.02
N GLN A 23 11.39 18.38 1.87
CA GLN A 23 11.49 19.81 1.53
C GLN A 23 10.15 20.55 1.53
N ARG A 24 9.03 19.82 1.45
CA ARG A 24 7.66 20.35 1.44
C ARG A 24 6.91 20.07 2.75
N SER A 25 7.61 19.56 3.75
CA SER A 25 7.04 19.24 5.06
C SER A 25 5.90 18.21 5.01
N TYR A 26 5.98 17.25 4.09
CA TYR A 26 5.13 16.06 4.13
C TYR A 26 5.71 15.04 5.10
N LEU A 27 4.84 14.40 5.88
CA LEU A 27 5.21 13.31 6.76
C LEU A 27 5.22 11.98 5.99
N GLU A 28 6.34 11.24 6.00
CA GLU A 28 6.38 9.85 5.52
C GLU A 28 5.62 8.97 6.52
N VAL A 29 4.62 8.22 6.07
CA VAL A 29 3.84 7.28 6.87
C VAL A 29 4.03 5.85 6.36
N ASP A 30 3.80 4.88 7.24
CA ASP A 30 3.80 3.45 6.90
C ASP A 30 2.53 2.81 7.47
N THR A 31 1.71 2.25 6.59
CA THR A 31 0.38 1.72 6.91
C THR A 31 0.32 0.20 6.72
N PRO A 32 -0.60 -0.52 7.40
CA PRO A 32 -0.71 -1.97 7.28
C PRO A 32 -0.89 -2.45 5.84
N LEU A 33 -0.15 -3.50 5.45
CA LEU A 33 -0.30 -4.15 4.14
C LEU A 33 -1.47 -5.16 4.08
N LEU A 34 -1.97 -5.59 5.24
CA LEU A 34 -3.09 -6.52 5.37
C LEU A 34 -4.29 -5.80 5.96
N ALA A 35 -5.42 -5.86 5.25
CA ALA A 35 -6.68 -5.30 5.71
C ALA A 35 -7.70 -6.38 6.05
N PRO A 36 -8.52 -6.21 7.10
CA PRO A 36 -9.61 -7.13 7.44
C PRO A 36 -10.79 -7.03 6.45
N ALA A 37 -10.91 -5.88 5.77
CA ALA A 37 -11.87 -5.61 4.71
C ALA A 37 -11.28 -4.53 3.80
N LEU A 38 -11.73 -4.48 2.54
CA LEU A 38 -11.31 -3.49 1.56
C LEU A 38 -12.51 -2.73 0.99
N ILE A 39 -12.25 -1.51 0.52
CA ILE A 39 -13.23 -0.74 -0.24
C ILE A 39 -13.48 -1.51 -1.56
N PRO A 40 -14.74 -1.68 -1.99
CA PRO A 40 -15.04 -2.37 -3.23
C PRO A 40 -14.55 -1.55 -4.43
N GLU A 41 -13.53 -2.06 -5.11
CA GLU A 41 -13.01 -1.51 -6.37
C GLU A 41 -13.44 -2.42 -7.53
N PRO A 42 -14.28 -1.96 -8.47
CA PRO A 42 -14.92 -2.82 -9.47
C PRO A 42 -13.97 -3.47 -10.47
N HIS A 43 -12.74 -2.97 -10.56
CA HIS A 43 -11.75 -3.39 -11.55
C HIS A 43 -10.46 -3.93 -10.92
N ILE A 44 -10.40 -4.04 -9.60
CA ILE A 44 -9.22 -4.56 -8.90
C ILE A 44 -9.60 -5.83 -8.15
N GLU A 45 -8.99 -6.93 -8.56
CA GLU A 45 -9.01 -8.16 -7.79
C GLU A 45 -7.87 -8.12 -6.76
N VAL A 46 -8.12 -8.66 -5.57
CA VAL A 46 -7.19 -8.55 -4.43
C VAL A 46 -6.69 -9.94 -4.03
N PHE A 47 -5.45 -10.02 -3.57
CA PHE A 47 -4.97 -11.24 -2.93
C PHE A 47 -5.61 -11.37 -1.56
N ALA A 48 -6.01 -12.59 -1.20
CA ALA A 48 -6.51 -12.91 0.13
C ALA A 48 -5.53 -13.85 0.85
N THR A 49 -5.58 -13.84 2.18
CA THR A 49 -4.95 -14.78 3.09
C THR A 49 -5.82 -14.96 4.34
N ALA A 50 -5.50 -15.93 5.19
CA ALA A 50 -6.19 -16.16 6.46
C ALA A 50 -5.25 -15.85 7.62
N TYR A 51 -5.65 -14.95 8.51
CA TYR A 51 -4.91 -14.69 9.75
C TYR A 51 -5.18 -15.79 10.76
N ARG A 52 -4.11 -16.42 11.27
CA ARG A 52 -4.18 -17.43 12.33
C ARG A 52 -3.88 -16.79 13.67
N ASP A 53 -4.91 -16.62 14.47
CA ASP A 53 -4.76 -16.19 15.87
C ASP A 53 -4.28 -17.38 16.72
N PRO A 54 -3.11 -17.30 17.39
CA PRO A 54 -2.61 -18.38 18.24
C PRO A 54 -3.45 -18.63 19.50
N HIS A 55 -4.36 -17.71 19.85
CA HIS A 55 -5.26 -17.83 21.00
C HIS A 55 -6.66 -18.33 20.62
N ASP A 56 -6.97 -18.39 19.34
CA ASP A 56 -8.22 -18.94 18.85
C ASP A 56 -8.03 -20.45 18.60
N GLY A 57 -8.63 -21.28 19.46
CA GLY A 57 -8.49 -22.74 19.42
C GLY A 57 -9.10 -23.38 18.17
N ALA A 58 -9.91 -22.62 17.42
CA ALA A 58 -10.38 -22.98 16.10
C ALA A 58 -9.40 -22.40 15.07
N GLY A 59 -8.58 -23.26 14.46
CA GLY A 59 -7.64 -22.85 13.43
C GLY A 59 -8.33 -22.02 12.35
N ALA A 60 -7.86 -20.79 12.17
CA ALA A 60 -8.34 -19.94 11.09
C ALA A 60 -7.92 -20.55 9.74
N GLU A 61 -8.85 -21.25 9.09
CA GLU A 61 -8.62 -21.92 7.80
C GLU A 61 -9.40 -21.29 6.65
N SER A 62 -10.26 -20.31 6.93
CA SER A 62 -11.12 -19.70 5.92
C SER A 62 -10.55 -18.38 5.41
N MET A 63 -10.46 -18.29 4.08
CA MET A 63 -10.19 -17.05 3.32
C MET A 63 -11.44 -16.15 3.20
N ALA A 64 -12.51 -16.51 3.93
CA ALA A 64 -13.77 -15.80 4.06
C ALA A 64 -14.17 -15.66 5.54
N GLY A 65 -14.90 -14.60 5.87
CA GLY A 65 -15.33 -14.33 7.25
C GLY A 65 -14.26 -13.61 8.09
N PRO A 66 -14.34 -13.64 9.43
CA PRO A 66 -13.57 -12.75 10.31
C PRO A 66 -12.05 -12.97 10.27
N ALA A 67 -11.60 -14.15 9.86
CA ALA A 67 -10.19 -14.49 9.69
C ALA A 67 -9.59 -14.00 8.36
N ALA A 68 -10.42 -13.62 7.39
CA ALA A 68 -9.94 -13.18 6.08
C ALA A 68 -9.10 -11.90 6.22
N ARG A 69 -7.99 -11.88 5.50
CA ARG A 69 -7.14 -10.71 5.33
C ARG A 69 -6.85 -10.53 3.86
N TYR A 70 -6.76 -9.28 3.43
CA TYR A 70 -6.51 -8.94 2.04
C TYR A 70 -5.25 -8.11 1.95
N LEU A 71 -4.39 -8.43 0.98
CA LEU A 71 -3.28 -7.53 0.66
C LEU A 71 -3.83 -6.29 -0.03
N ILE A 72 -3.37 -5.12 0.39
CA ILE A 72 -3.91 -3.86 -0.08
C ILE A 72 -3.49 -3.55 -1.54
N PRO A 73 -4.43 -3.07 -2.39
CA PRO A 73 -4.10 -2.60 -3.74
C PRO A 73 -3.56 -1.17 -3.79
N SER A 74 -3.75 -0.41 -2.69
CA SER A 74 -3.23 0.93 -2.40
C SER A 74 -3.34 1.20 -0.88
N PRO A 75 -2.51 2.07 -0.30
CA PRO A 75 -2.63 2.52 1.10
C PRO A 75 -3.80 3.48 1.37
N GLU A 76 -4.60 3.86 0.37
CA GLU A 76 -5.68 4.85 0.43
C GLU A 76 -6.56 4.72 1.67
N LEU A 77 -7.05 3.51 1.96
CA LEU A 77 -7.96 3.25 3.09
C LEU A 77 -7.36 3.76 4.41
N TRP A 78 -6.11 3.39 4.69
CA TRP A 78 -5.41 3.76 5.92
C TRP A 78 -4.97 5.22 5.90
N MET A 79 -4.49 5.73 4.77
CA MET A 79 -4.05 7.12 4.67
C MET A 79 -5.23 8.09 4.89
N LYS A 80 -6.44 7.76 4.43
CA LYS A 80 -7.65 8.54 4.72
C LYS A 80 -8.01 8.56 6.20
N GLU A 81 -7.81 7.45 6.93
CA GLU A 81 -7.96 7.45 8.39
C GLU A 81 -6.94 8.38 9.06
N LEU A 82 -5.68 8.36 8.63
CA LEU A 82 -4.63 9.26 9.15
C LEU A 82 -4.96 10.73 8.87
N LEU A 83 -5.50 11.05 7.70
CA LEU A 83 -6.00 12.40 7.39
C LEU A 83 -7.11 12.82 8.35
N SER A 84 -8.07 11.93 8.60
CA SER A 84 -9.17 12.20 9.55
C SER A 84 -8.66 12.41 10.98
N ALA A 85 -7.55 11.77 11.34
CA ALA A 85 -6.86 11.93 12.62
C ALA A 85 -6.00 13.21 12.70
N GLY A 86 -5.91 13.99 11.63
CA GLY A 86 -5.24 15.29 11.61
C GLY A 86 -3.75 15.24 11.30
N TYR A 87 -3.26 14.19 10.62
CA TYR A 87 -1.84 14.05 10.27
C TYR A 87 -1.33 15.12 9.30
N GLY A 88 -2.22 15.82 8.59
CA GLY A 88 -1.85 16.86 7.64
C GLY A 88 -1.34 16.29 6.31
N ASN A 89 -0.32 16.91 5.73
CA ASN A 89 0.27 16.47 4.46
C ASN A 89 1.10 15.20 4.70
N ILE A 90 0.72 14.10 4.05
CA ILE A 90 1.33 12.78 4.24
C ILE A 90 1.69 12.13 2.90
N TYR A 91 2.70 11.27 2.90
CA TYR A 91 3.03 10.42 1.76
C TYR A 91 3.53 9.05 2.22
N GLN A 92 3.43 8.05 1.35
CA GLN A 92 3.91 6.71 1.60
C GLN A 92 4.58 6.12 0.35
N LEU A 93 5.73 5.49 0.57
CA LEU A 93 6.43 4.64 -0.40
C LEU A 93 6.36 3.19 0.08
N GLY A 94 5.37 2.44 -0.42
CA GLY A 94 5.05 1.10 0.10
C GLY A 94 4.82 0.08 -1.00
N HIS A 95 4.79 -1.20 -0.62
CA HIS A 95 4.35 -2.27 -1.52
C HIS A 95 2.83 -2.29 -1.62
N CYS A 96 2.32 -2.53 -2.82
CA CYS A 96 0.92 -2.74 -3.12
C CYS A 96 0.75 -3.99 -3.96
N PHE A 97 -0.43 -4.61 -3.85
CA PHE A 97 -0.69 -5.92 -4.40
C PHE A 97 -2.01 -5.93 -5.17
N ARG A 98 -1.97 -6.36 -6.41
CA ARG A 98 -3.16 -6.47 -7.26
C ARG A 98 -3.18 -7.87 -7.88
N ASN A 99 -4.23 -8.62 -7.57
CA ASN A 99 -4.44 -9.95 -8.10
C ASN A 99 -5.06 -9.86 -9.50
N ALA A 100 -4.98 -10.95 -10.26
CA ALA A 100 -5.43 -11.05 -11.65
C ALA A 100 -4.89 -9.96 -12.61
N GLU A 101 -3.86 -9.21 -12.19
CA GLU A 101 -3.14 -8.27 -13.03
C GLU A 101 -2.14 -9.03 -13.90
N SER A 102 -2.07 -8.67 -15.19
CA SER A 102 -1.21 -9.37 -16.15
C SER A 102 0.26 -9.25 -15.74
N PHE A 103 1.02 -10.33 -15.80
CA PHE A 103 2.47 -10.23 -15.68
C PHE A 103 3.03 -9.70 -17.00
N GLY A 104 3.53 -8.46 -17.01
CA GLY A 104 3.93 -7.80 -18.26
C GLY A 104 4.97 -6.69 -18.07
N PRO A 105 5.42 -6.06 -19.16
CA PRO A 105 6.46 -5.02 -19.10
C PRO A 105 6.10 -3.81 -18.23
N GLN A 106 4.80 -3.58 -18.00
CA GLN A 106 4.25 -2.45 -17.25
C GLN A 106 3.48 -2.87 -15.99
N HIS A 107 3.34 -4.17 -15.74
CA HIS A 107 2.44 -4.70 -14.72
C HIS A 107 3.11 -5.83 -13.93
N SER A 108 3.00 -5.75 -12.61
CA SER A 108 3.49 -6.75 -11.66
C SER A 108 2.44 -6.91 -10.56
N PRO A 109 2.09 -8.15 -10.14
CA PRO A 109 1.13 -8.38 -9.06
C PRO A 109 1.54 -7.78 -7.72
N GLU A 110 2.84 -7.54 -7.53
CA GLU A 110 3.41 -6.76 -6.44
C GLU A 110 4.27 -5.64 -7.03
N PHE A 111 4.06 -4.41 -6.56
CA PHE A 111 4.81 -3.25 -7.01
C PHE A 111 4.96 -2.21 -5.90
N THR A 112 5.87 -1.26 -6.08
CA THR A 112 6.00 -0.13 -5.15
C THR A 112 5.17 1.04 -5.64
N MET A 113 4.28 1.52 -4.79
CA MET A 113 3.47 2.71 -5.03
C MET A 113 4.05 3.90 -4.25
N LEU A 114 4.00 5.07 -4.88
CA LEU A 114 4.05 6.35 -4.19
C LEU A 114 2.64 6.91 -4.14
N GLU A 115 2.11 7.12 -2.94
CA GLU A 115 0.82 7.78 -2.72
C GLU A 115 1.00 8.94 -1.74
N TRP A 116 0.29 10.06 -1.95
CA TRP A 116 0.36 11.22 -1.07
C TRP A 116 -0.97 11.95 -1.02
N TYR A 117 -1.18 12.65 0.10
CA TYR A 117 -2.34 13.49 0.32
C TYR A 117 -1.90 14.87 0.80
N THR A 118 -2.56 15.89 0.27
CA THR A 118 -2.33 17.29 0.61
C THR A 118 -3.62 17.86 1.18
N VAL A 119 -3.57 18.38 2.40
CA VAL A 119 -4.74 19.03 2.99
C VAL A 119 -4.92 20.43 2.41
N ASN A 120 -6.17 20.88 2.29
CA ASN A 120 -6.52 22.19 1.72
C ASN A 120 -6.00 22.43 0.30
N ALA A 121 -5.84 21.35 -0.47
CA ALA A 121 -5.54 21.41 -1.88
C ALA A 121 -6.78 20.99 -2.69
N ASP A 122 -6.94 21.59 -3.86
CA ASP A 122 -7.84 21.07 -4.87
C ASP A 122 -7.03 20.39 -5.99
N TYR A 123 -7.69 20.00 -7.08
CA TYR A 123 -7.04 19.29 -8.17
C TYR A 123 -6.19 20.19 -9.08
N MET A 124 -6.46 21.50 -9.09
CA MET A 124 -5.81 22.49 -9.96
C MET A 124 -4.59 23.13 -9.29
#